data_AF-A0AAP2BQ72-F1
#
_entry.id   AF-A0AAP2BQ72-F1
#
_cell.length_a   1.000
_cell.length_b   1.000
_cell.length_c   1.000
_cell.angle_alpha   90.00
_cell.angle_beta   90.00
_cell.angle_gamma   90.00
#
_symmetry.space_group_name_H-M   'P 1'
#
loop_
_entity.id
_entity.type
_entity.pdbx_description
1 polymer ?
#
loop_
_entity_poly.entity_id
_entity_poly.type
_entity_poly.pdbx_seq_one_letter_code
_entity_poly.pdbx_strand_id
1 'polypeptide(L)' 'MSGVTLTFDAQDALSRLWDARTEMMRPAPLLRSMGERLLEFHQQRFTEQTSPEGVPWQELSARYQKRKRKNADKVLTRDG' A
#
# COMPACT_ATOMS: atom_id res chain seq x y z
N MET A 1 -23.33 49.20 -16.46
CA MET A 1 -22.40 48.14 -16.02
C MET A 1 -23.23 47.08 -15.30
N SER A 2 -23.33 45.87 -15.83
CA SER A 2 -24.04 44.77 -15.18
C SER A 2 -23.11 44.15 -14.14
N GLY A 3 -23.52 44.16 -12.87
CA GLY A 3 -22.82 43.48 -11.78
C GLY A 3 -23.41 42.09 -11.57
N VAL A 4 -22.55 41.11 -11.38
CA VAL A 4 -22.92 39.76 -10.92
C VAL A 4 -22.71 39.69 -9.42
N THR A 5 -23.75 39.33 -8.68
CA THR A 5 -23.67 39.03 -7.24
C THR A 5 -23.46 37.53 -7.08
N LEU A 6 -22.30 37.14 -6.55
CA LEU A 6 -22.01 35.75 -6.16
C LEU A 6 -22.27 35.61 -4.67
N THR A 7 -23.22 34.76 -4.29
CA THR A 7 -23.51 34.40 -2.91
C THR A 7 -22.71 33.16 -2.54
N PHE A 8 -21.78 33.31 -1.59
CA PHE A 8 -21.02 32.19 -1.04
C PHE A 8 -21.73 31.66 0.21
N ASP A 9 -22.22 30.41 0.15
CA ASP A 9 -22.76 29.73 1.33
C ASP A 9 -21.61 29.15 2.15
N ALA A 10 -21.13 29.95 3.11
CA ALA A 10 -20.08 29.53 4.03
C ALA A 10 -20.50 28.35 4.93
N GLN A 11 -21.80 28.09 5.07
CA GLN A 11 -22.32 27.04 5.94
C GLN A 11 -22.09 25.65 5.36
N ASP A 12 -22.28 25.49 4.05
CA ASP A 12 -21.94 24.24 3.34
C ASP A 12 -20.43 24.00 3.31
N ALA A 13 -19.64 25.03 3.04
CA ALA A 13 -18.18 24.89 3.10
C ALA A 13 -17.71 24.48 4.51
N LEU A 14 -18.32 25.04 5.56
CA LEU A 14 -17.98 24.73 6.95
C LEU A 14 -18.43 23.32 7.35
N SER A 15 -19.62 22.85 6.92
CA SER A 15 -20.09 21.50 7.21
C SER A 15 -19.15 20.44 6.61
N ARG A 16 -18.71 20.65 5.36
CA ARG A 16 -17.73 19.78 4.69
C ARG A 16 -16.40 19.71 5.43
N LEU A 17 -15.93 20.83 5.99
CA LEU A 17 -14.70 20.86 6.80
C LEU A 17 -14.86 20.08 8.12
N TRP A 18 -16.03 20.13 8.75
CA TRP A 18 -16.33 19.35 9.96
C TRP A 18 -16.44 17.85 9.68
N ASP A 19 -17.03 17.47 8.55
CA ASP A 19 -17.09 16.08 8.10
C ASP A 19 -15.68 15.54 7.84
N ALA A 20 -14.87 16.27 7.07
CA ALA A 20 -13.48 15.90 6.80
C ALA A 20 -12.66 15.77 8.10
N ARG A 21 -12.84 16.70 9.06
CA ARG A 21 -12.21 16.61 10.38
C ARG A 21 -12.65 15.34 11.12
N THR A 22 -13.93 15.02 11.10
CA THR A 22 -14.49 13.84 11.79
C THR A 22 -13.95 12.56 11.20
N GLU A 23 -13.80 12.49 9.87
CA GLU A 23 -13.18 11.38 9.18
C GLU A 23 -11.69 11.24 9.53
N MET A 24 -10.93 12.35 9.55
CA MET A 24 -9.52 12.34 9.97
C MET A 24 -9.34 11.89 11.43
N MET A 25 -10.30 12.20 12.30
CA MET A 25 -10.30 11.77 13.70
C MET A 25 -10.70 10.30 13.89
N ARG A 26 -11.14 9.61 12.83
CA ARG A 26 -11.47 8.18 12.83
C ARG A 26 -10.42 7.44 12.00
N PRO A 27 -9.24 7.11 12.57
CA PRO A 27 -8.17 6.51 11.79
C PRO A 27 -8.46 5.06 11.35
N ALA A 28 -9.44 4.38 11.97
CA ALA A 28 -9.68 2.95 11.75
C ALA A 28 -9.94 2.54 10.29
N PRO A 29 -10.76 3.25 9.49
CA PRO A 29 -10.96 2.91 8.07
C PRO A 29 -9.70 3.10 7.24
N LEU A 30 -8.96 4.20 7.45
CA LEU A 30 -7.70 4.45 6.78
C LEU A 30 -6.67 3.38 7.12
N LEU A 31 -6.47 3.09 8.40
CA LEU A 31 -5.54 2.06 8.87
C LEU A 31 -5.89 0.67 8.31
N ARG A 32 -7.18 0.35 8.18
CA ARG A 32 -7.63 -0.89 7.52
C ARG A 32 -7.19 -0.94 6.06
N SER A 33 -7.50 0.10 5.28
CA SER A 33 -7.11 0.17 3.86
C SER A 33 -5.59 0.13 3.67
N MET A 34 -4.83 0.79 4.55
CA MET A 34 -3.37 0.75 4.55
C MET A 34 -2.86 -0.66 4.87
N GLY A 35 -3.46 -1.34 5.87
CA GLY A 35 -3.11 -2.72 6.22
C GLY A 35 -3.33 -3.69 5.06
N GLU A 36 -4.49 -3.62 4.40
CA GLU A 36 -4.80 -4.42 3.21
C GLU A 36 -3.78 -4.18 2.10
N ARG A 37 -3.46 -2.91 1.83
CA ARG A 37 -2.47 -2.57 0.80
C ARG A 37 -1.07 -3.04 1.15
N LEU A 38 -0.66 -2.93 2.42
CA LEU A 38 0.63 -3.45 2.89
C LEU A 38 0.72 -4.96 2.70
N LEU A 39 -0.34 -5.71 3.03
CA LEU A 39 -0.38 -7.16 2.80
C LEU A 39 -0.19 -7.48 1.32
N GLU A 40 -0.87 -6.77 0.43
CA GLU A 40 -0.73 -6.94 -1.01
C GLU A 40 0.70 -6.63 -1.49
N PHE A 41 1.28 -5.51 -1.05
CA PHE A 41 2.66 -5.15 -1.38
C PHE A 41 3.68 -6.18 -0.90
N HIS A 42 3.51 -6.70 0.32
CA HIS A 42 4.40 -7.72 0.87
C HIS A 42 4.27 -9.03 0.08
N GLN A 43 3.04 -9.44 -0.27
CA GLN A 43 2.80 -10.64 -1.07
C GLN A 43 3.41 -10.53 -2.47
N GLN A 44 3.22 -9.37 -3.12
CA GLN A 44 3.79 -9.09 -4.43
C GLN A 44 5.31 -9.13 -4.40
N ARG A 45 5.95 -8.35 -3.51
CA ARG A 45 7.41 -8.32 -3.37
C ARG A 45 8.01 -9.67 -3.00
N PHE A 46 7.32 -10.46 -2.17
CA PHE A 46 7.76 -11.81 -1.84
C PHE A 46 7.73 -12.73 -3.07
N THR A 47 6.70 -12.60 -3.91
CA THR A 47 6.55 -13.36 -5.16
C THR A 47 7.62 -12.96 -6.19
N GLU A 48 7.87 -11.65 -6.31
CA GLU A 48 8.89 -11.07 -7.20
C GLU A 48 10.31 -11.25 -6.65
N GLN A 49 10.46 -11.55 -5.36
CA GLN A 49 11.75 -11.65 -4.64
C GLN A 49 12.55 -10.35 -4.69
N THR A 50 11.86 -9.24 -4.40
CA THR A 50 12.40 -7.87 -4.45
C THR A 50 12.28 -7.17 -3.09
N SER A 51 13.21 -6.26 -2.80
CA SER A 51 13.16 -5.41 -1.63
C SER A 51 12.13 -4.29 -1.81
N PRO A 52 11.77 -3.54 -0.74
CA PRO A 52 10.92 -2.36 -0.85
C PRO A 52 11.43 -1.30 -1.85
N GLU A 53 12.75 -1.23 -2.02
CA GLU A 53 13.47 -0.34 -2.95
C GLU A 53 13.57 -0.93 -4.37
N GLY A 54 13.02 -2.13 -4.61
CA GLY A 54 13.04 -2.81 -5.90
C GLY A 54 14.32 -3.61 -6.19
N VAL A 55 15.18 -3.79 -5.19
CA VAL A 55 16.43 -4.55 -5.36
C VAL A 55 16.13 -6.06 -5.32
N PRO A 56 16.55 -6.87 -6.31
CA PRO A 56 16.41 -8.31 -6.24
C PRO A 56 17.10 -8.88 -5.00
N TRP A 57 16.49 -9.88 -4.36
CA TRP A 57 17.09 -10.53 -3.21
C TRP A 57 18.38 -11.26 -3.57
N GLN A 58 19.23 -11.44 -2.57
CA GLN A 58 20.45 -12.22 -2.72
C GLN A 58 20.13 -13.64 -3.21
N GLU A 59 20.73 -14.02 -4.33
CA GLU A 59 20.56 -15.35 -4.90
C GLU A 59 21.04 -16.45 -3.94
N LEU A 60 20.43 -17.63 -4.08
CA LEU A 60 20.88 -18.82 -3.37
C LEU A 60 22.28 -19.22 -3.82
N SER A 61 23.10 -19.73 -2.89
CA SER A 61 24.39 -20.34 -3.26
C SER A 61 24.18 -21.53 -4.21
N ALA A 62 25.06 -21.69 -5.19
CA ALA A 62 24.97 -22.79 -6.17
C ALA A 62 24.91 -24.18 -5.51
N ARG A 63 25.64 -24.38 -4.40
CA ARG A 63 25.61 -25.63 -3.63
C ARG A 63 24.24 -25.89 -3.01
N TYR A 64 23.56 -24.84 -2.54
CA TYR A 64 22.23 -24.99 -1.95
C TYR A 64 21.15 -25.17 -3.01
N GLN A 65 21.20 -24.41 -4.11
CA GLN A 65 20.27 -24.57 -5.25
C GLN A 65 20.20 -26.03 -5.72
N LYS A 66 21.36 -26.69 -5.91
CA LYS A 66 21.44 -28.09 -6.33
C LYS A 66 20.80 -29.09 -5.35
N ARG A 67 20.74 -28.75 -4.07
CA ARG A 67 20.17 -29.63 -3.02
C ARG A 67 18.71 -29.33 -2.74
N LYS A 68 18.22 -28.16 -3.15
CA LYS A 68 16.87 -27.72 -2.85
C LYS A 68 15.88 -28.47 -3.73
N ARG A 69 14.99 -29.25 -3.10
CA ARG A 69 14.12 -30.21 -3.78
C ARG A 69 13.06 -29.56 -4.69
N LYS A 70 12.55 -28.39 -4.31
CA LYS A 70 11.49 -27.66 -5.03
C LYS A 70 11.84 -26.17 -5.06
N ASN A 71 11.36 -25.46 -6.08
CA ASN A 71 11.56 -24.01 -6.24
C ASN A 71 13.05 -23.64 -6.09
N ALA A 72 13.94 -24.37 -6.78
CA ALA A 72 15.39 -24.22 -6.64
C ALA A 72 15.89 -22.81 -7.03
N ASP A 73 15.11 -22.12 -7.84
CA ASP A 73 15.23 -20.74 -8.30
C ASP A 73 14.70 -19.68 -7.33
N LYS A 74 14.01 -20.08 -6.26
CA LYS A 74 13.43 -19.16 -5.26
C LYS A 74 14.23 -19.17 -3.98
N VAL A 75 14.42 -18.04 -3.33
CA VAL A 75 15.24 -17.89 -2.11
C VAL A 75 14.47 -18.39 -0.88
N LEU A 76 13.30 -17.81 -0.58
CA LEU A 76 12.54 -18.09 0.65
C LEU A 76 11.29 -18.95 0.46
N THR A 77 11.11 -19.55 -0.72
CA THR A 77 9.97 -20.44 -1.01
C THR A 77 10.42 -21.91 -1.02
N ARG A 78 10.09 -22.70 0.00
CA ARG A 78 10.45 -24.13 0.03
C ARG A 78 9.37 -25.00 -0.65
N ASP A 79 8.17 -24.94 -0.12
CA ASP A 79 6.97 -25.57 -0.67
C ASP A 79 5.94 -24.45 -0.91
N GLY A 80 5.14 -24.58 -1.97
CA GLY A 80 4.09 -23.60 -2.30
C GLY A 80 2.83 -23.87 -1.51
#